data_AF-A0A949IQ76-F1
#
_entry.id   AF-A0A949IQ76-F1
#
_cell.length_a   1.000
_cell.length_b   1.000
_cell.length_c   1.000
_cell.angle_alpha   90.00
_cell.angle_beta   90.00
_cell.angle_gamma   90.00
#
_symmetry.space_group_name_H-M   'P 1'
#
loop_
_entity.id
_entity.type
_entity.pdbx_description
1 polymer ?
#
loop_
_entity_poly.entity_id
_entity_poly.type
_entity_poly.pdbx_seq_one_letter_code
_entity_poly.pdbx_strand_id
1 'polypeptide(L)'
;MTAPDRQSLAAAFNRAAADYRASFPERLGNLFVTLSSERIYVAPEIAALLAENAAPVSRMIAQRDKLMREMGWAAAAGLQDVGGARLRHLSLSEEENPRYVPAPDAHGMNKIAEFDHEMGHFVVREGDAKNPSRHAAECAADAFAALRHIQRFGGETGFFAHAPFAVAKSVIFGDKIHYVSAVFQKIAALQKEGILDIRALSLPETALLAGKLAREYALSAETLGRIHAAYAAAPAVRNSAFLSKDEAQAVMRVMLEHRHDDDVYRAGKLYISQAAVQKALDGEDPEVKEMRAEMARHEKETGFTPDAAAAMDKKPAANDPFSLI
;
A
#
# COMPACT_ATOMS: atom_id res chain seq x y z
N MET A 1 -15.89 -5.18 17.39
CA MET A 1 -16.54 -6.15 16.49
C MET A 1 -15.76 -7.46 16.57
N THR A 2 -16.36 -8.63 16.30
CA THR A 2 -15.59 -9.88 16.19
C THR A 2 -14.89 -9.93 14.84
N ALA A 3 -13.69 -10.51 14.75
CA ALA A 3 -13.03 -10.74 13.47
C ALA A 3 -14.01 -11.48 12.52
N PRO A 4 -14.15 -11.05 11.26
CA PRO A 4 -15.05 -11.72 10.34
C PRO A 4 -14.62 -13.16 10.16
N ASP A 5 -15.58 -14.09 10.22
CA ASP A 5 -15.30 -15.49 9.91
C ASP A 5 -14.93 -15.66 8.43
N ARG A 6 -14.26 -16.78 8.09
CA ARG A 6 -13.84 -17.09 6.72
C ARG A 6 -14.98 -17.00 5.70
N GLN A 7 -16.19 -17.42 6.07
CA GLN A 7 -17.36 -17.41 5.18
C GLN A 7 -17.76 -15.97 4.83
N SER A 8 -17.68 -15.06 5.79
CA SER A 8 -17.96 -13.64 5.59
C SER A 8 -16.93 -12.95 4.69
N LEU A 9 -15.65 -13.30 4.79
CA LEU A 9 -14.60 -12.81 3.88
C LEU A 9 -14.79 -13.30 2.44
N ALA A 10 -15.03 -14.60 2.26
CA ALA A 10 -15.32 -15.17 0.95
C ALA A 10 -16.51 -14.49 0.27
N ALA A 11 -17.60 -14.26 1.02
CA ALA A 11 -18.77 -13.56 0.51
C ALA A 11 -18.46 -12.08 0.15
N ALA A 12 -17.66 -11.40 0.97
CA ALA A 12 -17.25 -10.01 0.70
C ALA A 12 -16.39 -9.89 -0.56
N PHE A 13 -15.41 -10.79 -0.75
CA PHE A 13 -14.56 -10.82 -1.93
C PHE A 13 -15.34 -11.19 -3.20
N ASN A 14 -16.23 -12.18 -3.13
CA ASN A 14 -17.07 -12.57 -4.26
C ASN A 14 -17.93 -11.39 -4.74
N ARG A 15 -18.58 -10.69 -3.81
CA ARG A 15 -19.38 -9.49 -4.11
C ARG A 15 -18.53 -8.39 -4.74
N ALA A 16 -17.41 -8.03 -4.11
CA ALA A 16 -16.54 -6.97 -4.61
C ALA A 16 -15.95 -7.30 -5.99
N ALA A 17 -15.54 -8.55 -6.22
CA ALA A 17 -15.04 -9.00 -7.52
C ALA A 17 -16.14 -8.90 -8.61
N ALA A 18 -17.38 -9.24 -8.28
CA ALA A 18 -18.51 -9.08 -9.20
C ALA A 18 -18.76 -7.61 -9.55
N ASP A 19 -18.74 -6.72 -8.55
CA ASP A 19 -18.92 -5.27 -8.75
C ASP A 19 -17.80 -4.66 -9.61
N TYR A 20 -16.55 -5.07 -9.37
CA TYR A 20 -15.41 -4.66 -10.17
C TYR A 20 -15.51 -5.17 -11.60
N ARG A 21 -15.85 -6.45 -11.81
CA ARG A 21 -16.05 -6.99 -13.16
C ARG A 21 -17.18 -6.29 -13.90
N ALA A 22 -18.27 -5.93 -13.21
CA ALA A 22 -19.35 -5.17 -13.81
C ALA A 22 -18.91 -3.75 -14.24
N SER A 23 -18.04 -3.11 -13.45
CA SER A 23 -17.55 -1.75 -13.73
C SER A 23 -16.39 -1.71 -14.74
N PHE A 24 -15.65 -2.82 -14.89
CA PHE A 24 -14.47 -2.93 -15.75
C PHE A 24 -14.49 -4.22 -16.60
N PRO A 25 -15.54 -4.47 -17.42
CA PRO A 25 -15.73 -5.76 -18.08
C PRO A 25 -14.58 -6.12 -19.04
N GLU A 26 -14.06 -5.16 -19.78
CA GLU A 26 -12.93 -5.38 -20.71
C GLU A 26 -11.63 -5.76 -20.00
N ARG A 27 -11.48 -5.34 -18.74
CA ARG A 27 -10.28 -5.64 -17.94
C ARG A 27 -10.46 -6.90 -17.10
N LEU A 28 -11.66 -7.20 -16.64
CA LEU A 28 -11.90 -8.22 -15.62
C LEU A 28 -12.82 -9.37 -16.07
N GLY A 29 -13.20 -9.44 -17.35
CA GLY A 29 -13.96 -10.58 -17.89
C GLY A 29 -13.25 -11.93 -17.75
N ASN A 30 -11.94 -11.94 -17.49
CA ASN A 30 -11.14 -13.13 -17.21
C ASN A 30 -10.61 -13.18 -15.76
N LEU A 31 -11.30 -12.53 -14.82
CA LEU A 31 -10.92 -12.50 -13.42
C LEU A 31 -11.21 -13.83 -12.72
N PHE A 32 -10.23 -14.27 -11.95
CA PHE A 32 -10.25 -15.45 -11.10
C PHE A 32 -9.67 -15.09 -9.73
N VAL A 33 -10.41 -15.37 -8.66
CA VAL A 33 -9.99 -15.03 -7.28
C VAL A 33 -9.95 -16.26 -6.40
N THR A 34 -8.85 -16.41 -5.66
CA THR A 34 -8.68 -17.44 -4.64
C THR A 34 -8.39 -16.86 -3.26
N LEU A 35 -8.87 -17.55 -2.22
CA LEU A 35 -8.48 -17.33 -0.83
C LEU A 35 -7.85 -18.64 -0.35
N SER A 36 -6.55 -18.59 -0.05
CA SER A 36 -5.70 -19.76 0.12
C SER A 36 -5.86 -20.70 -1.10
N SER A 37 -6.17 -21.98 -0.87
CA SER A 37 -6.41 -22.98 -1.93
C SER A 37 -7.85 -23.00 -2.48
N GLU A 38 -8.75 -22.12 -2.02
CA GLU A 38 -10.16 -22.14 -2.42
C GLU A 38 -10.49 -21.11 -3.49
N ARG A 39 -11.40 -21.48 -4.41
CA ARG A 39 -11.94 -20.60 -5.45
C ARG A 39 -13.09 -19.78 -4.86
N ILE A 40 -12.93 -18.46 -4.84
CA ILE A 40 -13.93 -17.55 -4.25
C ILE A 40 -14.75 -16.85 -5.33
N TYR A 41 -14.12 -16.46 -6.43
CA TYR A 41 -14.77 -15.84 -7.57
C TYR A 41 -14.21 -16.39 -8.88
N VAL A 42 -15.12 -16.64 -9.83
CA VAL A 42 -14.79 -16.99 -11.21
C VAL A 42 -15.67 -16.11 -12.10
N ALA A 43 -15.06 -15.30 -12.96
CA ALA A 43 -15.82 -14.55 -13.95
C ALA A 43 -16.59 -15.53 -14.86
N PRO A 44 -17.89 -15.29 -15.12
CA PRO A 44 -18.72 -16.21 -15.91
C PRO A 44 -18.11 -16.59 -17.26
N GLU A 45 -17.41 -15.67 -17.90
CA GLU A 45 -16.82 -15.85 -19.24
C GLU A 45 -15.69 -16.89 -19.27
N ILE A 46 -15.06 -17.19 -18.13
CA ILE A 46 -13.97 -18.19 -18.04
C ILE A 46 -14.38 -19.45 -17.28
N ALA A 47 -15.62 -19.55 -16.82
CA ALA A 47 -16.07 -20.66 -15.96
C ALA A 47 -15.95 -22.03 -16.66
N ALA A 48 -16.40 -22.12 -17.92
CA ALA A 48 -16.30 -23.34 -18.72
C ALA A 48 -14.83 -23.75 -18.94
N LEU A 49 -13.98 -22.81 -19.31
CA LEU A 49 -12.54 -23.03 -19.50
C LEU A 49 -11.88 -23.59 -18.24
N LEU A 50 -12.18 -23.03 -17.06
CA LEU A 50 -11.63 -23.51 -15.79
C LEU A 50 -12.15 -24.92 -15.44
N ALA A 51 -13.38 -25.25 -15.79
CA ALA A 51 -13.95 -26.58 -15.56
C ALA A 51 -13.28 -27.64 -16.45
N GLU A 52 -13.09 -27.32 -17.74
CA GLU A 52 -12.37 -28.19 -18.69
C GLU A 52 -10.89 -28.39 -18.31
N ASN A 53 -10.30 -27.41 -17.61
CA ASN A 53 -8.91 -27.42 -17.16
C ASN A 53 -8.78 -27.63 -15.64
N ALA A 54 -9.72 -28.32 -14.99
CA ALA A 54 -9.80 -28.40 -13.53
C ALA A 54 -8.49 -28.87 -12.87
N ALA A 55 -7.85 -29.94 -13.36
CA ALA A 55 -6.63 -30.45 -12.77
C ALA A 55 -5.41 -29.50 -12.92
N PRO A 56 -5.12 -28.94 -14.12
CA PRO A 56 -4.15 -27.84 -14.26
C PRO A 56 -4.43 -26.65 -13.33
N VAL A 57 -5.68 -26.22 -13.23
CA VAL A 57 -6.10 -25.09 -12.38
C VAL A 57 -5.84 -25.40 -10.90
N SER A 58 -6.21 -26.57 -10.41
CA SER A 58 -5.93 -26.97 -9.03
C SER A 58 -4.43 -26.98 -8.71
N ARG A 59 -3.58 -27.44 -9.65
CA ARG A 59 -2.11 -27.40 -9.46
C ARG A 59 -1.59 -25.97 -9.42
N MET A 60 -2.06 -25.10 -10.31
CA MET A 60 -1.69 -23.69 -10.34
C MET A 60 -2.04 -22.99 -9.03
N ILE A 61 -3.26 -23.20 -8.50
CA ILE A 61 -3.69 -22.65 -7.21
C ILE A 61 -2.76 -23.12 -6.08
N ALA A 62 -2.52 -24.42 -5.98
CA ALA A 62 -1.68 -25.00 -4.93
C ALA A 62 -0.22 -24.49 -5.00
N GLN A 63 0.33 -24.33 -6.20
CA GLN A 63 1.67 -23.77 -6.41
C GLN A 63 1.75 -22.31 -5.97
N ARG A 64 0.75 -21.49 -6.32
CA ARG A 64 0.71 -20.08 -5.95
C ARG A 64 0.52 -19.90 -4.45
N ASP A 65 -0.38 -20.66 -3.84
CA ASP A 65 -0.62 -20.69 -2.39
C ASP A 65 0.65 -21.12 -1.61
N LYS A 66 1.37 -22.12 -2.11
CA LYS A 66 2.68 -22.51 -1.56
C LYS A 66 3.69 -21.35 -1.66
N LEU A 67 3.84 -20.74 -2.83
CA LEU A 67 4.78 -19.63 -3.04
C LEU A 67 4.45 -18.45 -2.12
N MET A 68 3.17 -18.09 -1.99
CA MET A 68 2.76 -16.99 -1.11
C MET A 68 3.16 -17.27 0.35
N ARG A 69 2.96 -18.48 0.86
CA ARG A 69 3.44 -18.86 2.20
C ARG A 69 4.96 -18.76 2.34
N GLU A 70 5.70 -19.29 1.36
CA GLU A 70 7.17 -19.25 1.38
C GLU A 70 7.72 -17.81 1.36
N MET A 71 7.03 -16.92 0.66
CA MET A 71 7.41 -15.51 0.54
C MET A 71 6.79 -14.61 1.61
N GLY A 72 5.90 -15.13 2.46
CA GLY A 72 5.13 -14.33 3.42
C GLY A 72 4.20 -13.31 2.76
N TRP A 73 3.73 -13.57 1.54
CA TRP A 73 2.84 -12.67 0.80
C TRP A 73 1.39 -12.82 1.28
N ALA A 74 0.81 -11.71 1.71
CA ALA A 74 -0.58 -11.68 2.14
C ALA A 74 -1.55 -11.69 0.95
N ALA A 75 -1.15 -11.13 -0.19
CA ALA A 75 -1.91 -11.15 -1.43
C ALA A 75 -0.97 -11.08 -2.64
N ALA A 76 -1.48 -11.46 -3.81
CA ALA A 76 -0.78 -11.28 -5.08
C ALA A 76 -1.76 -11.28 -6.25
N ALA A 77 -1.60 -10.35 -7.18
CA ALA A 77 -2.25 -10.32 -8.49
C ALA A 77 -1.28 -10.71 -9.61
N GLY A 78 -1.79 -11.28 -10.69
CA GLY A 78 -0.99 -11.51 -11.89
C GLY A 78 -1.76 -12.14 -13.04
N LEU A 79 -1.05 -12.32 -14.15
CA LEU A 79 -1.56 -13.09 -15.29
C LEU A 79 -1.15 -14.55 -15.15
N GLN A 80 -2.05 -15.47 -15.51
CA GLN A 80 -1.81 -16.91 -15.52
C GLN A 80 -2.33 -17.51 -16.81
N ASP A 81 -1.59 -18.43 -17.41
CA ASP A 81 -1.99 -19.08 -18.65
C ASP A 81 -2.66 -20.43 -18.34
N VAL A 82 -3.92 -20.58 -18.75
CA VAL A 82 -4.71 -21.81 -18.55
C VAL A 82 -5.45 -22.14 -19.84
N GLY A 83 -5.23 -23.35 -20.36
CA GLY A 83 -5.91 -23.81 -21.59
C GLY A 83 -5.71 -22.88 -22.79
N GLY A 84 -4.56 -22.19 -22.87
CA GLY A 84 -4.26 -21.22 -23.92
C GLY A 84 -4.86 -19.81 -23.72
N ALA A 85 -5.64 -19.58 -22.66
CA ALA A 85 -6.13 -18.25 -22.31
C ALA A 85 -5.28 -17.62 -21.21
N ARG A 86 -5.09 -16.30 -21.29
CA ARG A 86 -4.49 -15.52 -20.19
C ARG A 86 -5.60 -15.11 -19.22
N LEU A 87 -5.48 -15.51 -17.97
CA LEU A 87 -6.40 -15.20 -16.88
C LEU A 87 -5.80 -14.15 -15.95
N ARG A 88 -6.65 -13.33 -15.35
CA ARG A 88 -6.27 -12.43 -14.25
C ARG A 88 -6.51 -13.15 -12.93
N HIS A 89 -5.45 -13.61 -12.29
CA HIS A 89 -5.53 -14.36 -11.04
C HIS A 89 -5.13 -13.47 -9.87
N LEU A 90 -6.05 -13.30 -8.93
CA LEU A 90 -5.79 -12.74 -7.61
C LEU A 90 -5.82 -13.84 -6.57
N SER A 91 -4.81 -13.88 -5.71
CA SER A 91 -4.73 -14.81 -4.58
C SER A 91 -4.56 -14.03 -3.29
N LEU A 92 -5.29 -14.43 -2.26
CA LEU A 92 -5.22 -13.88 -0.91
C LEU A 92 -4.84 -14.99 0.06
N SER A 93 -4.01 -14.67 1.04
CA SER A 93 -3.80 -15.48 2.24
C SER A 93 -4.89 -15.18 3.27
N GLU A 94 -5.19 -16.15 4.14
CA GLU A 94 -6.01 -15.92 5.34
C GLU A 94 -5.22 -15.31 6.50
N GLU A 95 -3.89 -15.33 6.42
CA GLU A 95 -3.03 -14.82 7.49
C GLU A 95 -3.23 -13.32 7.69
N GLU A 96 -3.30 -12.90 8.95
CA GLU A 96 -3.45 -11.50 9.28
C GLU A 96 -2.24 -10.68 8.85
N ASN A 97 -2.51 -9.53 8.24
CA ASN A 97 -1.51 -8.54 7.91
C ASN A 97 -2.02 -7.16 8.36
N PRO A 98 -1.53 -6.64 9.49
CA PRO A 98 -1.97 -5.37 10.05
C PRO A 98 -1.33 -4.17 9.31
N ARG A 99 -1.21 -4.23 7.99
CA ARG A 99 -0.59 -3.18 7.15
C ARG A 99 -1.40 -1.89 7.17
N TYR A 100 -2.73 -1.97 7.11
CA TYR A 100 -3.57 -0.80 6.87
C TYR A 100 -4.19 -0.24 8.15
N VAL A 101 -4.81 -1.09 8.97
CA VAL A 101 -5.52 -0.70 10.18
C VAL A 101 -4.97 -1.51 11.38
N PRO A 102 -4.57 -0.85 12.48
CA PRO A 102 -3.88 -1.50 13.60
C PRO A 102 -4.82 -2.07 14.69
N ALA A 103 -6.15 -2.02 14.49
CA ALA A 103 -7.10 -2.45 15.51
C ALA A 103 -7.22 -4.00 15.58
N PRO A 104 -7.36 -4.60 16.79
CA PRO A 104 -7.44 -6.06 16.94
C PRO A 104 -8.60 -6.74 16.20
N ASP A 105 -9.66 -6.01 15.86
CA ASP A 105 -10.80 -6.50 15.10
C ASP A 105 -10.79 -6.07 13.62
N ALA A 106 -9.71 -5.43 13.17
CA ALA A 106 -9.59 -4.93 11.81
C ALA A 106 -9.14 -5.96 10.78
N HIS A 107 -8.99 -7.24 11.17
CA HIS A 107 -8.58 -8.32 10.27
C HIS A 107 -9.34 -8.29 8.93
N GLY A 108 -10.67 -8.16 8.98
CA GLY A 108 -11.48 -8.09 7.76
C GLY A 108 -11.30 -6.84 6.94
N MET A 109 -11.11 -5.68 7.59
CA MET A 109 -10.84 -4.43 6.89
C MET A 109 -9.49 -4.51 6.17
N ASN A 110 -8.46 -5.03 6.84
CA ASN A 110 -7.14 -5.26 6.24
C ASN A 110 -7.23 -6.20 5.04
N LYS A 111 -7.92 -7.33 5.17
CA LYS A 111 -8.12 -8.30 4.08
C LYS A 111 -8.86 -7.71 2.87
N ILE A 112 -9.86 -6.86 3.11
CA ILE A 112 -10.55 -6.14 2.03
C ILE A 112 -9.66 -5.09 1.38
N ALA A 113 -8.85 -4.36 2.17
CA ALA A 113 -7.89 -3.39 1.64
C ALA A 113 -6.79 -4.07 0.79
N GLU A 114 -6.32 -5.25 1.19
CA GLU A 114 -5.41 -6.08 0.37
C GLU A 114 -6.04 -6.51 -0.94
N PHE A 115 -7.28 -7.01 -0.90
CA PHE A 115 -8.02 -7.34 -2.11
C PHE A 115 -8.17 -6.11 -3.02
N ASP A 116 -8.52 -4.95 -2.44
CA ASP A 116 -8.69 -3.71 -3.20
C ASP A 116 -7.35 -3.22 -3.78
N HIS A 117 -6.23 -3.36 -3.05
CA HIS A 117 -4.87 -3.09 -3.55
C HIS A 117 -4.56 -3.93 -4.79
N GLU A 118 -4.71 -5.25 -4.69
CA GLU A 118 -4.45 -6.16 -5.80
C GLU A 118 -5.39 -5.92 -6.99
N MET A 119 -6.62 -5.48 -6.74
CA MET A 119 -7.54 -5.04 -7.80
C MET A 119 -7.10 -3.74 -8.46
N GLY A 120 -6.49 -2.83 -7.70
CA GLY A 120 -5.86 -1.62 -8.22
C GLY A 120 -4.87 -1.92 -9.34
N HIS A 121 -4.08 -2.99 -9.26
CA HIS A 121 -3.17 -3.41 -10.32
C HIS A 121 -3.85 -3.79 -11.65
N PHE A 122 -5.11 -4.20 -11.63
CA PHE A 122 -5.86 -4.51 -12.85
C PHE A 122 -6.69 -3.33 -13.35
N VAL A 123 -7.31 -2.57 -12.45
CA VAL A 123 -8.32 -1.55 -12.83
C VAL A 123 -7.74 -0.15 -12.98
N VAL A 124 -6.65 0.18 -12.28
CA VAL A 124 -5.97 1.45 -12.44
C VAL A 124 -4.94 1.33 -13.57
N ARG A 125 -4.96 2.25 -14.54
CA ARG A 125 -4.02 2.22 -15.68
C ARG A 125 -2.57 2.25 -15.21
N GLU A 126 -2.26 3.11 -14.24
CA GLU A 126 -0.94 3.24 -13.65
C GLU A 126 -0.55 2.03 -12.79
N GLY A 127 -1.53 1.25 -12.31
CA GLY A 127 -1.33 0.04 -11.51
C GLY A 127 -0.83 -1.17 -12.30
N ASP A 128 -0.85 -1.12 -13.64
CA ASP A 128 -0.48 -2.25 -14.50
C ASP A 128 0.96 -2.72 -14.20
N ALA A 129 1.15 -4.04 -14.07
CA ALA A 129 2.45 -4.67 -13.88
C ALA A 129 3.46 -4.39 -15.02
N LYS A 130 3.01 -3.87 -16.17
CA LYS A 130 3.86 -3.41 -17.27
C LYS A 130 4.32 -1.95 -17.13
N ASN A 131 3.86 -1.23 -16.10
CA ASN A 131 4.31 0.14 -15.84
C ASN A 131 5.84 0.14 -15.65
N PRO A 132 6.60 0.96 -16.40
CA PRO A 132 8.05 1.04 -16.25
C PRO A 132 8.47 1.49 -14.84
N SER A 133 7.62 2.24 -14.14
CA SER A 133 7.79 2.56 -12.73
C SER A 133 6.98 1.60 -11.87
N ARG A 134 7.65 0.59 -11.29
CA ARG A 134 7.04 -0.33 -10.32
C ARG A 134 6.44 0.41 -9.13
N HIS A 135 7.14 1.43 -8.64
CA HIS A 135 6.64 2.25 -7.54
C HIS A 135 5.37 3.02 -7.91
N ALA A 136 5.24 3.52 -9.14
CA ALA A 136 3.99 4.15 -9.58
C ALA A 136 2.83 3.15 -9.64
N ALA A 137 3.09 1.89 -9.96
CA ALA A 137 2.09 0.83 -9.92
C ALA A 137 1.61 0.55 -8.48
N GLU A 138 2.54 0.45 -7.53
CA GLU A 138 2.20 0.30 -6.11
C GLU A 138 1.44 1.52 -5.57
N CYS A 139 1.88 2.74 -5.88
CA CYS A 139 1.17 3.97 -5.53
C CYS A 139 -0.28 3.97 -6.05
N ALA A 140 -0.50 3.48 -7.28
CA ALA A 140 -1.83 3.40 -7.87
C ALA A 140 -2.71 2.35 -7.18
N ALA A 141 -2.15 1.18 -6.87
CA ALA A 141 -2.82 0.11 -6.16
C ALA A 141 -3.22 0.54 -4.74
N ASP A 142 -2.28 1.10 -3.98
CA ASP A 142 -2.51 1.59 -2.62
C ASP A 142 -3.47 2.80 -2.61
N ALA A 143 -3.37 3.72 -3.57
CA ALA A 143 -4.34 4.80 -3.70
C ALA A 143 -5.77 4.27 -3.88
N PHE A 144 -5.94 3.27 -4.76
CA PHE A 144 -7.24 2.66 -4.99
C PHE A 144 -7.77 1.97 -3.74
N ALA A 145 -6.93 1.20 -3.04
CA ALA A 145 -7.28 0.56 -1.77
C ALA A 145 -7.74 1.57 -0.71
N ALA A 146 -7.01 2.68 -0.53
CA ALA A 146 -7.35 3.72 0.44
C ALA A 146 -8.68 4.44 0.11
N LEU A 147 -8.92 4.75 -1.17
CA LEU A 147 -10.18 5.37 -1.59
C LEU A 147 -11.38 4.42 -1.38
N ARG A 148 -11.22 3.13 -1.75
CA ARG A 148 -12.22 2.10 -1.51
C ARG A 148 -12.48 1.89 -0.02
N HIS A 149 -11.44 1.98 0.81
CA HIS A 149 -11.55 1.90 2.26
C HIS A 149 -12.45 3.01 2.81
N ILE A 150 -12.26 4.27 2.38
CA ILE A 150 -13.14 5.39 2.75
C ILE A 150 -14.59 5.13 2.33
N GLN A 151 -14.80 4.63 1.12
CA GLN A 151 -16.14 4.34 0.58
C GLN A 151 -16.87 3.25 1.37
N ARG A 152 -16.15 2.23 1.85
CA ARG A 152 -16.75 1.11 2.60
C ARG A 152 -16.91 1.40 4.08
N PHE A 153 -15.90 2.01 4.71
CA PHE A 153 -15.78 2.07 6.17
C PHE A 153 -15.71 3.50 6.72
N GLY A 154 -15.51 4.51 5.86
CA GLY A 154 -15.24 5.88 6.29
C GLY A 154 -13.78 6.16 6.65
N GLY A 155 -13.50 7.39 7.07
CA GLY A 155 -12.14 7.84 7.41
C GLY A 155 -11.67 7.50 8.82
N GLU A 156 -12.59 7.26 9.76
CA GLU A 156 -12.30 7.15 11.20
C GLU A 156 -11.97 5.72 11.64
N THR A 157 -11.17 5.02 10.83
CA THR A 157 -10.77 3.62 11.09
C THR A 157 -9.34 3.48 11.59
N GLY A 158 -8.59 4.59 11.64
CA GLY A 158 -7.15 4.56 11.91
C GLY A 158 -6.28 4.23 10.69
N PHE A 159 -6.87 3.96 9.52
CA PHE A 159 -6.13 3.68 8.27
C PHE A 159 -5.06 4.73 7.99
N PHE A 160 -5.45 6.00 7.92
CA PHE A 160 -4.54 7.11 7.59
C PHE A 160 -3.62 7.51 8.73
N ALA A 161 -3.88 7.04 9.95
CA ALA A 161 -3.01 7.22 11.11
C ALA A 161 -1.98 6.09 11.23
N HIS A 162 -2.06 5.03 10.43
CA HIS A 162 -1.21 3.85 10.53
C HIS A 162 -0.52 3.50 9.21
N ALA A 163 -1.29 3.30 8.13
CA ALA A 163 -0.78 2.83 6.84
C ALA A 163 0.39 3.66 6.29
N PRO A 164 0.38 5.02 6.30
CA PRO A 164 1.53 5.81 5.83
C PRO A 164 2.82 5.52 6.59
N PHE A 165 2.72 5.14 7.85
CA PHE A 165 3.86 4.86 8.71
C PHE A 165 4.33 3.42 8.56
N ALA A 166 3.39 2.47 8.46
CA ALA A 166 3.68 1.07 8.20
C ALA A 166 4.45 0.89 6.89
N VAL A 167 4.10 1.64 5.84
CA VAL A 167 4.79 1.58 4.54
C VAL A 167 6.09 2.38 4.49
N ALA A 168 6.25 3.40 5.34
CA ALA A 168 7.55 4.08 5.53
C ALA A 168 8.60 3.13 6.13
N LYS A 169 8.16 2.19 6.98
CA LYS A 169 9.03 1.09 7.43
C LYS A 169 9.56 0.29 6.24
N SER A 170 8.71 -0.07 5.27
CA SER A 170 9.12 -0.89 4.12
C SER A 170 10.37 -0.35 3.40
N VAL A 171 10.45 0.95 3.09
CA VAL A 171 11.62 1.52 2.39
C VAL A 171 12.89 1.54 3.23
N ILE A 172 12.76 1.73 4.54
CA ILE A 172 13.87 1.73 5.49
C ILE A 172 14.47 0.31 5.60
N PHE A 173 13.63 -0.72 5.52
CA PHE A 173 14.01 -2.12 5.75
C PHE A 173 14.06 -3.01 4.50
N GLY A 174 14.08 -2.42 3.30
CA GLY A 174 14.46 -3.12 2.06
C GLY A 174 13.39 -3.20 0.97
N ASP A 175 12.14 -2.91 1.29
CA ASP A 175 11.03 -2.88 0.35
C ASP A 175 10.74 -1.44 -0.11
N LYS A 176 11.54 -1.02 -1.10
CA LYS A 176 11.56 0.35 -1.61
C LYS A 176 10.35 0.71 -2.47
N ILE A 177 9.70 -0.27 -3.10
CA ILE A 177 8.64 0.00 -4.08
C ILE A 177 7.31 0.36 -3.41
N HIS A 178 7.10 -0.05 -2.16
CA HIS A 178 5.87 0.26 -1.41
C HIS A 178 5.96 1.55 -0.60
N TYR A 179 6.91 2.45 -0.85
CA TYR A 179 6.99 3.73 -0.13
C TYR A 179 5.89 4.74 -0.55
N VAL A 180 4.63 4.41 -0.29
CA VAL A 180 3.46 5.12 -0.83
C VAL A 180 2.89 6.19 0.12
N SER A 181 3.62 6.56 1.19
CA SER A 181 3.10 7.39 2.27
C SER A 181 2.50 8.72 1.79
N ALA A 182 3.11 9.35 0.79
CA ALA A 182 2.63 10.62 0.21
C ALA A 182 1.23 10.51 -0.42
N VAL A 183 0.93 9.38 -1.06
CA VAL A 183 -0.40 9.10 -1.63
C VAL A 183 -1.46 9.04 -0.54
N PHE A 184 -1.19 8.30 0.55
CA PHE A 184 -2.14 8.20 1.67
C PHE A 184 -2.34 9.55 2.37
N GLN A 185 -1.27 10.32 2.57
CA GLN A 185 -1.37 11.67 3.15
C GLN A 185 -2.24 12.59 2.28
N LYS A 186 -2.07 12.54 0.95
CA LYS A 186 -2.90 13.32 0.03
C LYS A 186 -4.37 12.92 0.09
N ILE A 187 -4.68 11.62 0.13
CA ILE A 187 -6.07 11.14 0.25
C ILE A 187 -6.68 11.61 1.59
N ALA A 188 -5.93 11.52 2.68
CA ALA A 188 -6.38 12.01 3.99
C ALA A 188 -6.66 13.53 3.98
N ALA A 189 -5.81 14.31 3.31
CA ALA A 189 -6.01 15.75 3.14
C ALA A 189 -7.28 16.05 2.31
N LEU A 190 -7.46 15.38 1.16
CA LEU A 190 -8.67 15.53 0.34
C LEU A 190 -9.95 15.24 1.13
N GLN A 191 -9.93 14.20 1.97
CA GLN A 191 -11.05 13.87 2.84
C GLN A 191 -11.29 14.94 3.91
N LYS A 192 -10.24 15.37 4.60
CA LYS A 192 -10.33 16.34 5.71
C LYS A 192 -10.79 17.72 5.24
N GLU A 193 -10.32 18.15 4.08
CA GLU A 193 -10.65 19.46 3.50
C GLU A 193 -12.06 19.49 2.89
N GLY A 194 -12.71 18.33 2.74
CA GLY A 194 -14.05 18.24 2.16
C GLY A 194 -14.11 18.66 0.67
N ILE A 195 -12.96 18.70 0.00
CA ILE A 195 -12.84 19.13 -1.40
C ILE A 195 -13.52 18.12 -2.34
N LEU A 196 -13.48 16.84 -1.97
CA LEU A 196 -14.03 15.76 -2.76
C LEU A 196 -14.81 14.79 -1.88
N ASP A 197 -16.07 14.52 -2.23
CA ASP A 197 -16.84 13.45 -1.59
C ASP A 197 -16.37 12.09 -2.12
N ILE A 198 -15.29 11.57 -1.53
CA ILE A 198 -14.69 10.27 -1.89
C ILE A 198 -15.73 9.15 -1.80
N ARG A 199 -16.71 9.24 -0.89
CA ARG A 199 -17.75 8.20 -0.72
C ARG A 199 -18.70 8.13 -1.91
N ALA A 200 -18.90 9.24 -2.62
CA ALA A 200 -19.80 9.32 -3.75
C ALA A 200 -19.16 8.90 -5.09
N LEU A 201 -17.83 8.73 -5.14
CA LEU A 201 -17.16 8.34 -6.38
C LEU A 201 -17.59 6.94 -6.83
N SER A 202 -17.89 6.80 -8.12
CA SER A 202 -18.02 5.51 -8.78
C SER A 202 -16.68 4.77 -8.83
N LEU A 203 -16.70 3.48 -9.15
CA LEU A 203 -15.49 2.68 -9.31
C LEU A 203 -14.55 3.21 -10.40
N PRO A 204 -15.04 3.57 -11.61
CA PRO A 204 -14.19 4.21 -12.62
C PRO A 204 -13.57 5.54 -12.15
N GLU A 205 -14.34 6.41 -11.49
CA GLU A 205 -13.82 7.68 -10.95
C GLU A 205 -12.77 7.45 -9.87
N THR A 206 -12.99 6.45 -9.01
CA THR A 206 -12.03 6.01 -8.00
C THR A 206 -10.73 5.54 -8.64
N ALA A 207 -10.80 4.73 -9.70
CA ALA A 207 -9.62 4.27 -10.43
C ALA A 207 -8.88 5.42 -11.14
N LEU A 208 -9.61 6.38 -11.70
CA LEU A 208 -9.04 7.58 -12.33
C LEU A 208 -8.30 8.46 -11.31
N LEU A 209 -8.91 8.71 -10.15
CA LEU A 209 -8.30 9.46 -9.07
C LEU A 209 -7.06 8.76 -8.53
N ALA A 210 -7.13 7.44 -8.29
CA ALA A 210 -6.00 6.64 -7.85
C ALA A 210 -4.81 6.76 -8.82
N GLY A 211 -5.08 6.65 -10.13
CA GLY A 211 -4.07 6.85 -11.17
C GLY A 211 -3.50 8.26 -11.20
N LYS A 212 -4.32 9.30 -10.99
CA LYS A 212 -3.85 10.70 -10.89
C LYS A 212 -2.89 10.88 -9.72
N LEU A 213 -3.28 10.42 -8.54
CA LEU A 213 -2.44 10.49 -7.34
C LEU A 213 -1.11 9.74 -7.55
N ALA A 214 -1.14 8.56 -8.16
CA ALA A 214 0.08 7.82 -8.45
C ALA A 214 1.03 8.59 -9.37
N ARG A 215 0.53 9.27 -10.42
CA ARG A 215 1.38 10.09 -11.31
C ARG A 215 1.98 11.30 -10.61
N GLU A 216 1.25 11.90 -9.68
CA GLU A 216 1.65 13.13 -8.99
C GLU A 216 2.62 12.85 -7.84
N TYR A 217 2.45 11.72 -7.12
CA TYR A 217 3.16 11.45 -5.87
C TYR A 217 4.12 10.25 -5.93
N ALA A 218 4.16 9.48 -7.02
CA ALA A 218 5.17 8.42 -7.15
C ALA A 218 6.58 9.02 -7.34
N LEU A 219 7.50 8.56 -6.52
CA LEU A 219 8.91 8.93 -6.59
C LEU A 219 9.63 8.25 -7.75
N SER A 220 10.73 8.88 -8.19
CA SER A 220 11.64 8.26 -9.15
C SER A 220 12.38 7.06 -8.55
N ALA A 221 12.82 6.13 -9.39
CA ALA A 221 13.65 5.00 -8.95
C ALA A 221 14.98 5.45 -8.32
N GLU A 222 15.53 6.58 -8.79
CA GLU A 222 16.73 7.21 -8.23
C GLU A 222 16.47 7.70 -6.81
N THR A 223 15.38 8.45 -6.61
CA THR A 223 14.95 8.95 -5.29
C THR A 223 14.78 7.80 -4.30
N LEU A 224 14.04 6.74 -4.67
CA LEU A 224 13.85 5.56 -3.82
C LEU A 224 15.16 4.82 -3.53
N GLY A 225 16.02 4.71 -4.53
CA GLY A 225 17.35 4.10 -4.39
C GLY A 225 18.21 4.84 -3.38
N ARG A 226 18.19 6.18 -3.42
CA ARG A 226 18.88 7.07 -2.48
C ARG A 226 18.34 6.93 -1.06
N ILE A 227 17.02 6.98 -0.86
CA ILE A 227 16.40 6.80 0.47
C ILE A 227 16.82 5.45 1.07
N HIS A 228 16.63 4.37 0.30
CA HIS A 228 17.00 3.03 0.75
C HIS A 228 18.49 2.91 1.05
N ALA A 229 19.37 3.50 0.22
CA ALA A 229 20.81 3.46 0.44
C ALA A 229 21.23 4.14 1.75
N ALA A 230 20.63 5.30 2.08
CA ALA A 230 20.89 6.01 3.33
C ALA A 230 20.58 5.12 4.55
N TYR A 231 19.42 4.46 4.57
CA TYR A 231 19.04 3.59 5.69
C TYR A 231 19.80 2.25 5.72
N ALA A 232 20.06 1.65 4.56
CA ALA A 232 20.78 0.38 4.47
C ALA A 232 22.26 0.49 4.89
N ALA A 233 22.83 1.71 4.92
CA ALA A 233 24.17 1.97 5.42
C ALA A 233 24.28 1.84 6.94
N ALA A 234 23.17 1.90 7.68
CA ALA A 234 23.14 1.75 9.14
C ALA A 234 22.99 0.27 9.55
N PRO A 235 24.03 -0.39 10.12
CA PRO A 235 23.99 -1.82 10.41
C PRO A 235 22.88 -2.26 11.39
N ALA A 236 22.52 -1.38 12.33
CA ALA A 236 21.43 -1.62 13.29
C ALA A 236 20.04 -1.64 12.64
N VAL A 237 19.88 -1.06 11.45
CA VAL A 237 18.62 -1.10 10.67
C VAL A 237 18.51 -2.43 9.91
N ARG A 238 19.62 -3.07 9.54
CA ARG A 238 19.63 -4.28 8.69
C ARG A 238 19.16 -5.58 9.36
N ASN A 239 19.25 -5.71 10.68
CA ASN A 239 19.15 -7.00 11.37
C ASN A 239 17.91 -7.16 12.28
N SER A 240 16.92 -6.28 12.15
CA SER A 240 15.83 -6.21 13.12
C SER A 240 14.55 -6.92 12.65
N ALA A 241 14.08 -7.87 13.46
CA ALA A 241 12.71 -8.39 13.40
C ALA A 241 11.73 -7.61 14.29
N PHE A 242 12.22 -6.71 15.16
CA PHE A 242 11.44 -6.06 16.22
C PHE A 242 11.84 -4.60 16.41
N LEU A 243 10.86 -3.70 16.56
CA LEU A 243 11.07 -2.28 16.87
C LEU A 243 11.88 -2.13 18.16
N SER A 244 13.19 -1.88 18.03
CA SER A 244 14.10 -1.69 19.17
C SER A 244 14.51 -0.22 19.33
N LYS A 245 14.93 0.15 20.53
CA LYS A 245 15.47 1.48 20.80
C LYS A 245 16.71 1.78 19.95
N ASP A 246 17.62 0.81 19.81
CA ASP A 246 18.85 0.95 19.04
C ASP A 246 18.58 1.20 17.54
N GLU A 247 17.57 0.52 16.99
CA GLU A 247 17.10 0.73 15.61
C GLU A 247 16.50 2.12 15.45
N ALA A 248 15.66 2.56 16.38
CA ALA A 248 15.07 3.90 16.36
C ALA A 248 16.15 4.99 16.45
N GLN A 249 17.15 4.82 17.31
CA GLN A 249 18.32 5.70 17.39
C GLN A 249 19.15 5.68 16.10
N ALA A 250 19.33 4.51 15.48
CA ALA A 250 20.02 4.43 14.18
C ALA A 250 19.28 5.19 13.08
N VAL A 251 17.95 5.09 13.01
CA VAL A 251 17.13 5.88 12.08
C VAL A 251 17.28 7.37 12.35
N MET A 252 17.24 7.81 13.63
CA MET A 252 17.45 9.21 14.00
C MET A 252 18.83 9.73 13.57
N ARG A 253 19.90 8.92 13.72
CA ARG A 253 21.25 9.28 13.25
C ARG A 253 21.30 9.46 11.73
N VAL A 254 20.72 8.53 10.97
CA VAL A 254 20.62 8.66 9.50
C VAL A 254 19.86 9.93 9.12
N MET A 255 18.76 10.24 9.81
CA MET A 255 18.02 11.49 9.56
C MET A 255 18.88 12.74 9.79
N LEU A 256 19.66 12.80 10.87
CA LEU A 256 20.51 13.95 11.18
C LEU A 256 21.70 14.08 10.23
N GLU A 257 22.29 12.96 9.82
CA GLU A 257 23.34 12.90 8.80
C GLU A 257 22.83 13.41 7.44
N HIS A 258 21.60 13.02 7.07
CA HIS A 258 20.94 13.38 5.82
C HIS A 258 19.90 14.50 5.99
N ARG A 259 20.05 15.39 6.97
CA ARG A 259 19.03 16.41 7.29
C ARG A 259 18.69 17.38 6.16
N HIS A 260 19.54 17.50 5.14
CA HIS A 260 19.28 18.35 3.97
C HIS A 260 18.70 17.56 2.77
N ASP A 261 18.40 16.27 2.95
CA ASP A 261 17.66 15.44 2.00
C ASP A 261 16.24 15.21 2.54
N ASP A 262 15.29 16.00 2.05
CA ASP A 262 13.91 16.01 2.54
C ASP A 262 13.21 14.65 2.42
N ASP A 263 13.59 13.81 1.45
CA ASP A 263 12.96 12.51 1.24
C ASP A 263 13.47 11.48 2.24
N VAL A 264 14.79 11.48 2.50
CA VAL A 264 15.40 10.66 3.56
C VAL A 264 14.83 11.10 4.90
N TYR A 265 14.89 12.40 5.21
CA TYR A 265 14.40 12.93 6.49
C TYR A 265 12.92 12.61 6.71
N ARG A 266 12.07 12.74 5.68
CA ARG A 266 10.63 12.39 5.78
C ARG A 266 10.39 10.91 6.04
N ALA A 267 11.09 10.01 5.33
CA ALA A 267 10.94 8.57 5.54
C ALA A 267 11.24 8.19 7.00
N GLY A 268 12.35 8.70 7.52
CA GLY A 268 12.73 8.50 8.92
C GLY A 268 11.74 9.14 9.89
N LYS A 269 11.31 10.38 9.63
CA LYS A 269 10.35 11.10 10.49
C LYS A 269 9.04 10.35 10.61
N LEU A 270 8.51 9.81 9.50
CA LEU A 270 7.32 8.97 9.50
C LEU A 270 7.55 7.73 10.38
N TYR A 271 8.63 6.98 10.13
CA TYR A 271 8.92 5.79 10.92
C TYR A 271 9.03 6.08 12.43
N ILE A 272 9.82 7.08 12.84
CA ILE A 272 9.99 7.36 14.27
C ILE A 272 8.71 7.88 14.92
N SER A 273 7.80 8.49 14.17
CA SER A 273 6.53 9.03 14.71
C SER A 273 5.51 7.95 15.08
N GLN A 274 5.78 6.68 14.74
CA GLN A 274 4.94 5.57 15.17
C GLN A 274 4.89 5.47 16.69
N ALA A 275 3.70 5.28 17.27
CA ALA A 275 3.52 5.23 18.72
C ALA A 275 4.40 4.14 19.39
N ALA A 276 4.56 2.99 18.75
CA ALA A 276 5.43 1.92 19.25
C ALA A 276 6.91 2.33 19.25
N VAL A 277 7.37 3.08 18.24
CA VAL A 277 8.75 3.60 18.17
C VAL A 277 8.96 4.71 19.19
N GLN A 278 7.99 5.62 19.34
CA GLN A 278 8.02 6.65 20.38
C GLN A 278 8.13 6.02 21.76
N LYS A 279 7.34 4.99 22.05
CA LYS A 279 7.42 4.23 23.30
C LYS A 279 8.79 3.58 23.53
N ALA A 280 9.44 3.08 22.46
CA ALA A 280 10.79 2.53 22.56
C ALA A 280 11.86 3.61 22.82
N LEU A 281 11.60 4.84 22.36
CA LEU A 281 12.43 6.02 22.58
C LEU A 281 12.11 6.76 23.90
N ASP A 282 11.07 6.36 24.63
CA ASP A 282 10.70 6.97 25.89
C ASP A 282 11.75 6.66 26.98
N GLY A 283 12.02 7.65 27.82
CA GLY A 283 12.99 7.56 28.92
C GLY A 283 13.96 8.73 28.98
N GLU A 284 14.94 8.62 29.88
CA GLU A 284 15.90 9.69 30.15
C GLU A 284 17.20 9.60 29.35
N ASP A 285 17.25 8.79 28.29
CA ASP A 285 18.44 8.62 27.48
C ASP A 285 18.97 9.98 26.94
N PRO A 286 20.16 10.41 27.36
CA PRO A 286 20.72 11.70 26.96
C PRO A 286 20.92 11.83 25.45
N GLU A 287 21.32 10.75 24.77
CA GLU A 287 21.57 10.73 23.32
C GLU A 287 20.26 10.90 22.56
N VAL A 288 19.19 10.20 22.98
CA VAL A 288 17.85 10.37 22.37
C VAL A 288 17.35 11.80 22.57
N LYS A 289 17.53 12.37 23.77
CA LYS A 289 17.15 13.76 24.07
C LYS A 289 17.90 14.76 23.18
N GLU A 290 19.21 14.57 23.01
CA GLU A 290 20.05 15.41 22.16
C GLU A 290 19.64 15.34 20.69
N MET A 291 19.48 14.14 20.15
CA MET A 291 19.04 13.96 18.75
C MET A 291 17.65 14.56 18.51
N ARG A 292 16.69 14.36 19.43
CA ARG A 292 15.35 15.01 19.33
C ARG A 292 15.47 16.54 19.32
N ALA A 293 16.35 17.10 20.15
CA ALA A 293 16.58 18.54 20.18
C ALA A 293 17.22 19.06 18.88
N GLU A 294 18.16 18.32 18.30
CA GLU A 294 18.77 18.67 17.02
C GLU A 294 17.77 18.61 15.85
N MET A 295 16.99 17.54 15.78
CA MET A 295 15.89 17.41 14.82
C MET A 295 14.88 18.56 14.94
N ALA A 296 14.49 18.92 16.16
CA ALA A 296 13.57 20.04 16.39
C ALA A 296 14.17 21.40 15.96
N ARG A 297 15.48 21.62 16.17
CA ARG A 297 16.17 22.81 15.64
C ARG A 297 16.14 22.83 14.11
N HIS A 298 16.51 21.72 13.49
CA HIS A 298 16.51 21.58 12.04
C HIS A 298 15.12 21.83 11.43
N GLU A 299 14.07 21.24 12.01
CA GLU A 299 12.69 21.43 11.57
C GLU A 299 12.25 22.90 11.69
N LYS A 300 12.65 23.58 12.76
CA LYS A 300 12.40 25.01 12.95
C LYS A 300 13.17 25.87 11.94
N GLU A 301 14.41 25.55 11.63
CA GLU A 301 15.28 26.29 10.71
C GLU A 301 14.82 26.17 9.25
N THR A 302 14.38 24.98 8.85
CA THR A 302 13.94 24.69 7.47
C THR A 302 12.46 24.96 7.25
N GLY A 303 11.67 25.04 8.33
CA GLY A 303 10.21 25.01 8.24
C GLY A 303 9.68 23.64 7.81
N PHE A 304 10.48 22.57 7.92
CA PHE A 304 10.04 21.22 7.62
C PHE A 304 8.84 20.86 8.48
N THR A 305 7.74 20.52 7.83
CA THR A 305 6.62 19.81 8.45
C THR A 305 6.39 18.52 7.68
N PRO A 306 5.95 17.44 8.34
CA PRO A 306 5.55 16.20 7.64
C PRO A 306 4.55 16.45 6.51
N ASP A 307 3.74 17.52 6.62
CA ASP A 307 2.74 17.93 5.62
C ASP A 307 3.36 18.77 4.48
N ALA A 308 4.35 19.64 4.76
CA ALA A 308 4.99 20.52 3.77
C ALA A 308 5.86 19.75 2.77
N ALA A 309 6.41 18.60 3.19
CA ALA A 309 7.29 17.80 2.36
C ALA A 309 6.56 17.08 1.21
N ALA A 310 5.22 17.02 1.22
CA ALA A 310 4.41 16.51 0.11
C ALA A 310 4.44 17.42 -1.14
N ALA A 311 4.96 18.65 -1.04
CA ALA A 311 4.82 19.68 -2.06
C ALA A 311 5.95 19.76 -3.11
N MET A 312 7.05 19.00 -2.95
CA MET A 312 8.33 19.38 -3.59
C MET A 312 8.78 18.56 -4.82
N ASP A 313 8.16 17.44 -5.17
CA ASP A 313 8.50 16.70 -6.40
C ASP A 313 7.45 16.93 -7.51
N LYS A 314 7.01 18.19 -7.65
CA LYS A 314 6.16 18.57 -8.78
C LYS A 314 6.97 18.51 -10.07
N LYS A 315 6.97 17.36 -10.74
CA LYS A 315 7.09 17.38 -12.20
C LYS A 315 5.99 18.33 -12.70
N PRO A 316 6.31 19.31 -13.57
CA PRO A 316 5.27 20.16 -14.13
C PRO A 316 4.24 19.25 -14.81
N ALA A 317 3.00 19.30 -14.32
CA ALA A 317 1.90 18.53 -14.90
C ALA A 317 1.73 19.02 -16.34
N ALA A 318 2.24 18.24 -17.30
CA ALA A 318 2.00 18.48 -18.70
C ALA A 318 0.49 18.31 -18.95
N ASN A 319 -0.21 19.44 -19.16
CA ASN A 319 -1.61 19.55 -19.57
C ASN A 319 -2.56 18.58 -18.85
N ASP A 320 -3.01 18.95 -17.64
CA ASP A 320 -4.04 18.19 -16.90
C ASP A 320 -5.39 18.26 -17.65
N PRO A 321 -5.87 17.15 -18.25
CA PRO A 321 -7.15 17.14 -18.95
C PRO A 321 -8.36 17.08 -18.00
N PHE A 322 -8.14 17.17 -16.67
CA PHE A 322 -9.16 17.00 -15.64
C PHE A 322 -9.36 18.23 -14.74
N SER A 323 -9.21 19.45 -15.24
CA SER A 323 -9.66 20.66 -14.50
C SER A 323 -11.19 20.78 -14.34
N LEU A 324 -11.94 19.70 -14.55
CA LEU A 324 -13.41 19.66 -14.63
C LEU A 324 -14.05 18.46 -13.91
N ILE A 325 -13.32 17.76 -13.02
CA ILE A 325 -13.98 16.95 -11.98
C ILE A 325 -14.14 17.84 -10.75
#